data_AF-A0A919NE36-F1
#
_entry.id   AF-A0A919NE36-F1
#
_cell.length_a   1.000
_cell.length_b   1.000
_cell.length_c   1.000
_cell.angle_alpha   90.00
_cell.angle_beta   90.00
_cell.angle_gamma   90.00
#
_symmetry.space_group_name_H-M   'P 1'
#
loop_
_entity.id
_entity.type
_entity.pdbx_description
1 polymer ?
#
loop_
_entity_poly.entity_id
_entity_poly.type
_entity_poly.pdbx_seq_one_letter_code
_entity_poly.pdbx_strand_id
1 'polypeptide(L)'
;MTKPPLTVHNAAISTARVEIKTLTVSGRQVTLAVFRQLREAPVIEDDGVLAGQLWGVVNYHPDKCADLPEHWHVVWQRDADLLRSLVYRTIDHGEFWPESGDRLVTAAVYEYAVHGTTGPFKDLPLRDLVREYFESSADSRPGIVEKWSGLPVRMTPTDGGQRVVLALLDHQRAHKLAQQRADDPWHQDQRQAAERALAAQITLLGEEIAEYGADMEQLLAECRADVAAEAARRERHAQARQAITELPQLFIAV
;
A
#
# COMPACT_ATOMS: atom_id res chain seq x y z
N MET A 1 -0.76 48.76 1.78
CA MET A 1 -0.21 49.19 0.48
C MET A 1 -1.36 49.27 -0.51
N THR A 2 -1.65 50.44 -1.06
CA THR A 2 -2.73 50.66 -2.05
C THR A 2 -2.30 50.12 -3.41
N LYS A 3 -3.14 49.26 -4.01
CA LYS A 3 -2.89 48.70 -5.35
C LYS A 3 -2.90 49.87 -6.37
N PRO A 4 -1.88 50.03 -7.23
CA PRO A 4 -1.81 51.17 -8.12
C PRO A 4 -3.01 51.21 -9.08
N PRO A 5 -3.54 52.40 -9.40
CA PRO A 5 -4.70 52.53 -10.28
C PRO A 5 -4.38 51.99 -11.68
N LEU A 6 -5.34 51.24 -12.25
CA LEU A 6 -5.24 50.78 -13.65
C LEU A 6 -5.26 52.03 -14.56
N THR A 7 -4.21 52.22 -15.35
CA THR A 7 -4.08 53.27 -16.36
C THR A 7 -4.00 52.62 -17.74
N VAL A 8 -4.30 53.39 -18.78
CA VAL A 8 -4.17 52.92 -20.17
C VAL A 8 -2.73 52.46 -20.50
N HIS A 9 -1.73 52.96 -19.74
CA HIS A 9 -0.31 52.61 -19.90
C HIS A 9 0.12 51.36 -19.12
N ASN A 10 -0.69 50.86 -18.17
CA ASN A 10 -0.41 49.62 -17.43
C ASN A 10 -1.40 48.48 -17.73
N ALA A 11 -2.37 48.72 -18.62
CA ALA A 11 -3.24 47.69 -19.18
C ALA A 11 -2.51 46.92 -20.29
N ALA A 12 -2.21 45.65 -20.04
CA ALA A 12 -1.68 44.74 -21.05
C ALA A 12 -2.80 43.84 -21.59
N ILE A 13 -3.01 43.84 -22.90
CA ILE A 13 -3.88 42.87 -23.57
C ILE A 13 -3.06 41.61 -23.81
N SER A 14 -3.46 40.50 -23.20
CA SER A 14 -2.94 39.17 -23.51
C SER A 14 -3.96 38.44 -24.37
N THR A 15 -3.54 37.98 -25.56
CA THR A 15 -4.37 37.15 -26.44
C THR A 15 -3.93 35.70 -26.30
N ALA A 16 -4.83 34.83 -25.84
CA ALA A 16 -4.62 33.39 -25.83
C ALA A 16 -5.23 32.78 -27.09
N ARG A 17 -4.45 31.96 -27.81
CA ARG A 17 -4.97 31.14 -28.92
C ARG A 17 -5.34 29.77 -28.37
N VAL A 18 -6.60 29.37 -28.53
CA VAL A 18 -7.13 28.10 -28.01
C VAL A 18 -7.57 27.22 -29.18
N GLU A 19 -7.13 25.97 -29.19
CA GLU A 19 -7.63 24.94 -30.11
C GLU A 19 -8.72 24.13 -29.39
N ILE A 20 -9.89 24.00 -30.01
CA ILE A 20 -11.00 23.20 -29.49
C ILE A 20 -11.03 21.87 -30.25
N LYS A 21 -10.77 20.77 -29.54
CA LYS A 21 -10.90 19.42 -30.10
C LYS A 21 -12.29 18.85 -29.78
N THR A 22 -12.93 18.29 -30.80
CA THR A 22 -14.25 17.67 -30.69
C THR A 22 -14.18 16.20 -31.08
N LEU A 23 -14.97 15.37 -30.41
CA LEU A 23 -15.10 13.96 -30.75
C LEU A 23 -16.16 13.79 -31.85
N THR A 24 -15.89 12.98 -32.86
CA THR A 24 -16.86 12.66 -33.91
C THR A 24 -17.06 11.16 -34.05
N VAL A 25 -18.30 10.74 -34.30
CA VAL A 25 -18.67 9.35 -34.60
C VAL A 25 -19.36 9.36 -35.96
N SER A 26 -18.79 8.65 -36.94
CA SER A 26 -19.27 8.65 -38.33
C SER A 26 -19.44 10.06 -38.93
N GLY A 27 -18.49 10.95 -38.65
CA GLY A 27 -18.50 12.33 -39.15
C GLY A 27 -19.47 13.29 -38.44
N ARG A 28 -20.19 12.83 -37.41
CA ARG A 28 -21.09 13.67 -36.60
C ARG A 28 -20.45 13.97 -35.25
N GLN A 29 -20.52 15.22 -34.82
CA GLN A 29 -20.03 15.62 -33.51
C GLN A 29 -20.80 14.93 -32.39
N VAL A 30 -20.08 14.43 -31.39
CA VAL A 30 -20.67 13.84 -30.18
C VAL A 30 -21.36 14.92 -29.36
N THR A 31 -22.63 14.69 -29.06
CA THR A 31 -23.43 15.54 -28.18
C THR A 31 -23.41 15.03 -26.75
N LEU A 32 -23.89 15.85 -25.81
CA LEU A 32 -24.02 15.47 -24.41
C LEU A 32 -24.87 14.22 -24.21
N ALA A 33 -25.96 14.08 -24.99
CA ALA A 33 -26.84 12.92 -24.92
C ALA A 33 -26.11 11.62 -25.33
N VAL A 34 -25.27 11.68 -26.38
CA VAL A 34 -24.48 10.53 -26.82
C VAL A 34 -23.40 10.18 -25.80
N PHE A 35 -22.71 11.17 -25.24
CA PHE A 35 -21.70 10.92 -24.19
C PHE A 35 -22.29 10.22 -22.96
N ARG A 36 -23.49 10.62 -22.53
CA ARG A 36 -24.20 9.96 -21.42
C ARG A 36 -24.61 8.52 -21.72
N GLN A 37 -24.68 8.13 -22.98
CA GLN A 37 -25.00 6.76 -23.40
C GLN A 37 -23.76 5.87 -23.51
N LEU A 38 -22.54 6.43 -23.45
CA LEU A 38 -21.32 5.63 -23.45
C LEU A 38 -21.28 4.75 -22.19
N ARG A 39 -21.02 3.46 -22.38
CA ARG A 39 -20.86 2.52 -21.26
C ARG A 39 -19.62 2.89 -20.47
N GLU A 40 -19.76 2.80 -19.14
CA GLU A 40 -18.66 3.02 -18.22
C GLU A 40 -17.83 1.74 -18.06
N ALA A 41 -16.51 1.88 -18.12
CA ALA A 41 -15.56 0.80 -17.92
C ALA A 41 -14.20 1.35 -17.45
N PRO A 42 -13.42 0.60 -16.66
CA PRO A 42 -12.09 1.02 -16.22
C PRO A 42 -11.17 1.16 -17.43
N VAL A 43 -10.49 2.30 -17.55
CA VAL A 43 -9.47 2.52 -18.59
C VAL A 43 -8.07 2.13 -18.13
N ILE A 44 -7.87 2.05 -16.81
CA ILE A 44 -6.65 1.53 -16.18
C ILE A 44 -7.05 0.24 -15.48
N GLU A 45 -6.47 -0.88 -15.89
CA GLU A 45 -6.68 -2.20 -15.28
C GLU A 45 -5.99 -2.30 -13.90
N ASP A 46 -6.30 -3.34 -13.14
CA ASP A 46 -5.76 -3.55 -11.78
C ASP A 46 -4.23 -3.63 -11.74
N ASP A 47 -3.60 -4.08 -12.83
CA ASP A 47 -2.15 -4.17 -12.96
C ASP A 47 -1.48 -2.85 -13.41
N GLY A 48 -2.27 -1.81 -13.64
CA GLY A 48 -1.84 -0.49 -14.12
C GLY A 48 -1.74 -0.34 -15.62
N VAL A 49 -2.09 -1.36 -16.42
CA VAL A 49 -2.07 -1.29 -17.89
C VAL A 49 -3.30 -0.54 -18.41
N LEU A 50 -3.13 0.20 -19.51
CA LEU A 50 -4.24 0.85 -20.20
C LEU A 50 -5.07 -0.18 -20.99
N ALA A 51 -6.38 -0.19 -20.74
CA ALA A 51 -7.32 -1.14 -21.35
C ALA A 51 -7.59 -0.87 -22.85
N GLY A 52 -7.14 0.27 -23.38
CA GLY A 52 -7.38 0.65 -24.77
C GLY A 52 -6.84 2.03 -25.14
N GLN A 53 -7.29 2.54 -26.29
CA GLN A 53 -6.84 3.83 -26.82
C GLN A 53 -7.53 5.00 -26.12
N LEU A 54 -6.73 5.92 -25.59
CA LEU A 54 -7.21 7.16 -24.97
C LEU A 54 -7.54 8.20 -26.05
N TRP A 55 -8.72 8.82 -25.98
CA TRP A 55 -9.13 9.88 -26.92
C TRP A 55 -9.06 11.28 -26.31
N GLY A 56 -9.43 11.42 -25.04
CA GLY A 56 -9.37 12.71 -24.37
C GLY A 56 -10.13 12.76 -23.05
N VAL A 57 -10.04 13.90 -22.35
CA VAL A 57 -10.75 14.15 -21.09
C VAL A 57 -11.93 15.09 -21.30
N VAL A 58 -13.03 14.86 -20.59
CA VAL A 58 -14.23 15.68 -20.66
C VAL A 58 -14.45 16.37 -19.32
N ASN A 59 -14.62 17.69 -19.31
CA ASN A 59 -14.98 18.44 -18.11
C ASN A 59 -16.51 18.53 -17.97
N TYR A 60 -17.15 17.38 -17.77
CA TYR A 60 -18.59 17.26 -17.56
C TYR A 60 -18.87 16.15 -16.55
N HIS A 61 -19.72 16.43 -15.55
CA HIS A 61 -20.06 15.51 -14.46
C HIS A 61 -21.45 14.89 -14.70
N PRO A 62 -21.55 13.77 -15.45
CA PRO A 62 -22.85 13.15 -15.76
C PRO A 62 -23.60 12.67 -14.51
N ASP A 63 -22.86 12.22 -13.50
CA ASP A 63 -23.40 11.49 -12.35
C ASP A 63 -23.32 12.29 -11.04
N LYS A 64 -23.25 13.63 -11.13
CA LYS A 64 -23.14 14.55 -9.98
C LYS A 64 -21.95 14.23 -9.05
N CYS A 65 -20.84 13.77 -9.62
CA CYS A 65 -19.61 13.45 -8.88
C CYS A 65 -18.83 14.67 -8.37
N ALA A 66 -19.45 15.85 -8.23
CA ALA A 66 -18.78 17.06 -7.77
C ALA A 66 -18.23 16.95 -6.34
N ASP A 67 -18.84 16.09 -5.51
CA ASP A 67 -18.43 15.84 -4.13
C ASP A 67 -17.37 14.72 -4.01
N LEU A 68 -16.97 14.08 -5.11
CA LEU A 68 -15.93 13.05 -5.11
C LEU A 68 -14.53 13.69 -5.12
N PRO A 69 -13.49 12.97 -4.66
CA PRO A 69 -12.10 13.38 -4.86
C PRO A 69 -11.79 13.72 -6.32
N GLU A 70 -10.79 14.57 -6.56
CA GLU A 70 -10.45 15.03 -7.91
C GLU A 70 -10.26 13.86 -8.89
N HIS A 71 -10.96 13.93 -10.03
CA HIS A 71 -10.97 12.87 -11.04
C HIS A 71 -11.09 13.45 -12.46
N TRP A 72 -10.77 12.61 -13.44
CA TRP A 72 -11.00 12.84 -14.86
C TRP A 72 -12.16 11.98 -15.35
N HIS A 73 -12.96 12.53 -16.26
CA HIS A 73 -13.83 11.72 -17.12
C HIS A 73 -13.11 11.49 -18.44
N VAL A 74 -12.68 10.25 -18.68
CA VAL A 74 -11.86 9.89 -19.84
C VAL A 74 -12.75 9.21 -20.88
N VAL A 75 -12.67 9.65 -22.13
CA VAL A 75 -13.22 8.90 -23.27
C VAL A 75 -12.10 8.05 -23.87
N TRP A 76 -12.38 6.78 -24.05
CA TRP A 76 -11.41 5.80 -24.53
C TRP A 76 -12.10 4.72 -25.36
N GLN A 77 -11.33 3.92 -26.08
CA GLN A 77 -11.83 2.89 -26.98
C GLN A 77 -11.18 1.55 -26.73
N ARG A 78 -12.00 0.51 -26.66
CA ARG A 78 -11.60 -0.90 -26.68
C ARG A 78 -12.19 -1.54 -27.91
N ASP A 79 -11.34 -2.01 -28.82
CA ASP A 79 -11.77 -2.56 -30.11
C ASP A 79 -12.73 -1.61 -30.85
N ALA A 80 -13.98 -2.00 -31.10
CA ALA A 80 -14.99 -1.17 -31.75
C ALA A 80 -15.83 -0.34 -30.76
N ASP A 81 -15.66 -0.54 -29.46
CA ASP A 81 -16.49 0.07 -28.43
C ASP A 81 -15.89 1.37 -27.91
N LEU A 82 -16.65 2.46 -28.04
CA LEU A 82 -16.34 3.73 -27.39
C LEU A 82 -16.90 3.72 -25.97
N LEU A 83 -16.04 3.98 -24.99
CA LEU A 83 -16.29 3.84 -23.57
C LEU A 83 -15.96 5.15 -22.84
N ARG A 84 -16.48 5.27 -21.61
CA ARG A 84 -16.09 6.32 -20.68
C ARG A 84 -15.52 5.70 -19.40
N SER A 85 -14.67 6.45 -18.70
CA SER A 85 -14.13 6.03 -17.40
C SER A 85 -14.06 7.22 -16.46
N LEU A 86 -14.26 6.98 -15.17
CA LEU A 86 -13.91 7.91 -14.10
C LEU A 86 -12.55 7.48 -13.53
N VAL A 87 -11.57 8.38 -13.57
CA VAL A 87 -10.21 8.10 -13.08
C VAL A 87 -9.81 9.13 -12.03
N TYR A 88 -9.60 8.70 -10.78
CA TYR A 88 -9.05 9.57 -9.73
C TYR A 88 -7.63 10.04 -10.07
N ARG A 89 -7.38 11.33 -9.86
CA ARG A 89 -6.11 11.99 -10.17
C ARG A 89 -4.98 11.49 -9.28
N THR A 90 -5.29 11.33 -8.00
CA THR A 90 -4.40 10.76 -7.00
C THR A 90 -5.00 9.45 -6.51
N ILE A 91 -4.16 8.43 -6.38
CA ILE A 91 -4.49 7.23 -5.61
C ILE A 91 -3.56 7.22 -4.42
N ASP A 92 -4.14 7.19 -3.24
CA ASP A 92 -3.44 6.71 -2.07
C ASP A 92 -3.48 5.18 -2.11
N HIS A 93 -2.34 4.57 -2.43
CA HIS A 93 -2.22 3.12 -2.42
C HIS A 93 -2.05 2.56 -1.00
N GLY A 94 -1.89 3.43 0.01
CA GLY A 94 -1.62 3.04 1.38
C GLY A 94 -0.39 2.16 1.51
N GLU A 95 -0.38 1.42 2.61
CA GLU A 95 0.62 0.40 2.91
C GLU A 95 0.37 -0.86 2.07
N PHE A 96 1.45 -1.52 1.64
CA PHE A 96 1.39 -2.80 0.95
C PHE A 96 1.61 -3.94 1.95
N TRP A 97 0.73 -4.95 1.92
CA TRP A 97 0.71 -6.05 2.89
C TRP A 97 0.93 -7.39 2.14
N PRO A 98 2.19 -7.79 1.89
CA PRO A 98 2.48 -9.07 1.24
C PRO A 98 2.32 -10.23 2.23
N GLU A 99 1.59 -11.28 1.85
CA GLU A 99 1.45 -12.51 2.67
C GLU A 99 2.81 -13.17 2.96
N SER A 100 3.76 -13.09 2.02
CA SER A 100 5.15 -13.52 2.21
C SER A 100 5.89 -12.71 3.29
N GLY A 101 5.49 -11.46 3.51
CA GLY A 101 6.00 -10.62 4.58
C GLY A 101 5.59 -11.11 5.98
N ASP A 102 4.36 -11.59 6.12
CA ASP A 102 3.85 -12.17 7.36
C ASP A 102 4.58 -13.48 7.70
N ARG A 103 4.83 -14.34 6.70
CA ARG A 103 5.64 -15.55 6.87
C ARG A 103 7.08 -15.23 7.25
N LEU A 104 7.70 -14.27 6.56
CA LEU A 104 9.06 -13.82 6.85
C LEU A 104 9.22 -13.32 8.30
N VAL A 105 8.33 -12.43 8.75
CA VAL A 105 8.41 -11.89 10.11
C VAL A 105 8.10 -12.95 11.18
N THR A 106 7.20 -13.90 10.87
CA THR A 106 6.90 -15.02 11.76
C THR A 106 8.11 -15.93 11.94
N ALA A 107 8.80 -16.24 10.85
CA ALA A 107 10.01 -17.04 10.88
C ALA A 107 11.16 -16.29 11.61
N ALA A 108 11.21 -14.96 11.48
CA ALA A 108 12.12 -14.12 12.27
C ALA A 108 11.85 -14.15 13.77
N VAL A 109 10.56 -14.17 14.17
CA VAL A 109 10.16 -14.33 15.57
C VAL A 109 10.61 -15.69 16.11
N TYR A 110 10.40 -16.78 15.35
CA TYR A 110 10.85 -18.12 15.73
C TYR A 110 12.36 -18.15 15.98
N GLU A 111 13.13 -17.64 15.03
CA GLU A 111 14.59 -17.65 15.09
C GLU A 111 15.14 -16.79 16.23
N TYR A 112 14.53 -15.63 16.50
CA TYR A 112 14.87 -14.83 17.67
C TYR A 112 14.57 -15.58 18.98
N ALA A 113 13.45 -16.29 19.04
CA ALA A 113 13.06 -17.04 20.23
C ALA A 113 14.00 -18.22 20.52
N VAL A 114 14.50 -18.89 19.47
CA VAL A 114 15.40 -20.05 19.60
C VAL A 114 16.86 -19.63 19.78
N HIS A 115 17.34 -18.66 19.02
CA HIS A 115 18.76 -18.33 18.88
C HIS A 115 19.14 -16.95 19.45
N GLY A 116 18.18 -16.18 19.96
CA GLY A 116 18.38 -14.82 20.43
C GLY A 116 18.91 -13.90 19.31
N THR A 117 19.93 -13.11 19.64
CA THR A 117 20.51 -12.11 18.70
C THR A 117 21.64 -12.66 17.83
N THR A 118 21.99 -13.94 17.99
CA THR A 118 23.14 -14.56 17.31
C THR A 118 22.77 -15.34 16.05
N GLY A 119 21.46 -15.42 15.74
CA GLY A 119 20.96 -16.11 14.56
C GLY A 119 21.27 -15.39 13.24
N PRO A 120 20.86 -15.98 12.10
CA PRO A 120 21.07 -15.43 10.75
C PRO A 120 20.43 -14.05 10.51
N PHE A 121 19.69 -13.53 11.49
CA PHE A 121 18.97 -12.25 11.47
C PHE A 121 19.73 -11.06 12.02
N LYS A 122 20.94 -11.26 12.57
CA LYS A 122 21.67 -10.17 13.23
C LYS A 122 21.86 -8.93 12.33
N ASP A 123 21.88 -9.14 11.01
CA ASP A 123 22.09 -8.12 9.99
C ASP A 123 20.79 -7.63 9.32
N LEU A 124 19.63 -8.22 9.68
CA LEU A 124 18.33 -7.77 9.21
C LEU A 124 17.76 -6.72 10.18
N PRO A 125 17.11 -5.65 9.66
CA PRO A 125 16.45 -4.63 10.49
C PRO A 125 15.32 -5.23 11.36
N LEU A 126 14.94 -6.49 11.12
CA LEU A 126 13.96 -7.26 11.87
C LEU A 126 14.26 -7.35 13.39
N ARG A 127 15.53 -7.24 13.81
CA ARG A 127 15.89 -7.24 15.23
C ARG A 127 15.32 -6.04 15.99
N ASP A 128 15.51 -4.84 15.43
CA ASP A 128 15.01 -3.61 16.04
C ASP A 128 13.49 -3.56 15.93
N LEU A 129 12.93 -4.12 14.87
CA LEU A 129 11.50 -4.22 14.63
C LEU A 129 10.77 -5.18 15.58
N VAL A 130 11.33 -6.35 15.87
CA VAL A 130 10.78 -7.26 16.89
C VAL A 130 10.88 -6.60 18.27
N ARG A 131 11.95 -5.84 18.55
CA ARG A 131 12.05 -5.03 19.78
C ARG A 131 10.99 -3.93 19.83
N GLU A 132 10.78 -3.17 18.75
CA GLU A 132 9.77 -2.11 18.67
C GLU A 132 8.34 -2.66 18.75
N TYR A 133 8.11 -3.85 18.18
CA TYR A 133 6.87 -4.61 18.37
C TYR A 133 6.63 -4.89 19.86
N PHE A 134 7.66 -5.32 20.59
CA PHE A 134 7.59 -5.55 22.03
C PHE A 134 7.34 -4.28 22.85
N GLU A 135 7.81 -3.13 22.39
CA GLU A 135 7.73 -1.85 23.12
C GLU A 135 6.42 -1.07 22.84
N SER A 136 5.75 -1.33 21.71
CA SER A 136 4.57 -0.58 21.25
C SER A 136 3.20 -1.17 21.64
N SER A 137 3.15 -2.33 22.29
CA SER A 137 1.95 -3.17 22.44
C SER A 137 0.91 -2.73 23.49
N ALA A 138 0.69 -1.42 23.69
CA ALA A 138 -0.36 -0.97 24.60
C ALA A 138 -1.76 -0.88 23.96
N ASP A 139 -1.92 -0.64 22.64
CA ASP A 139 -3.27 -0.34 22.10
C ASP A 139 -3.54 -0.64 20.60
N SER A 140 -2.63 -1.21 19.81
CA SER A 140 -2.94 -1.59 18.42
C SER A 140 -2.12 -2.79 17.98
N ARG A 141 -2.68 -3.63 17.09
CA ARG A 141 -1.97 -4.77 16.48
C ARG A 141 -0.66 -4.26 15.90
N PRO A 142 0.51 -4.53 16.52
CA PRO A 142 1.73 -3.95 16.03
C PRO A 142 2.03 -4.66 14.71
N GLY A 143 2.09 -3.89 13.63
CA GLY A 143 2.65 -4.37 12.37
C GLY A 143 3.97 -3.66 12.18
N ILE A 144 4.94 -4.36 11.63
CA ILE A 144 6.21 -3.78 11.23
C ILE A 144 5.97 -3.04 9.93
N VAL A 145 6.23 -1.73 9.90
CA VAL A 145 6.13 -0.93 8.68
C VAL A 145 7.53 -0.51 8.26
N GLU A 146 7.98 -1.04 7.14
CA GLU A 146 9.30 -0.76 6.57
C GLU A 146 9.20 -0.17 5.18
N LYS A 147 10.20 0.62 4.78
CA LYS A 147 10.24 1.21 3.44
C LYS A 147 11.07 0.37 2.49
N TRP A 148 10.43 -0.41 1.64
CA TRP A 148 11.10 -1.26 0.65
C TRP A 148 10.78 -0.78 -0.77
N SER A 149 11.80 -0.56 -1.59
CA SER A 149 11.65 -0.02 -2.96
C SER A 149 10.82 1.28 -3.03
N GLY A 150 10.88 2.10 -1.98
CA GLY A 150 10.09 3.32 -1.88
C GLY A 150 8.67 3.15 -1.32
N LEU A 151 8.20 1.92 -1.14
CA LEU A 151 6.86 1.59 -0.64
C LEU A 151 6.84 1.37 0.86
N PRO A 152 5.83 1.88 1.59
CA PRO A 152 5.56 1.42 2.94
C PRO A 152 4.98 0.00 2.90
N VAL A 153 5.72 -0.97 3.45
CA VAL A 153 5.38 -2.39 3.50
C VAL A 153 5.06 -2.75 4.95
N ARG A 154 3.83 -3.20 5.21
CA ARG A 154 3.45 -3.71 6.53
C ARG A 154 3.58 -5.23 6.54
N MET A 155 4.18 -5.75 7.61
CA MET A 155 4.32 -7.18 7.89
C MET A 155 3.86 -7.44 9.31
N THR A 156 3.05 -8.46 9.52
CA THR A 156 2.52 -8.84 10.83
C THR A 156 2.80 -10.31 11.09
N PRO A 157 3.35 -10.69 12.26
CA PRO A 157 3.47 -12.09 12.60
C PRO A 157 2.09 -12.77 12.55
N THR A 158 2.06 -14.03 12.10
CA THR A 158 0.87 -14.87 12.20
C THR A 158 0.44 -15.01 13.66
N ASP A 159 -0.75 -15.56 13.89
CA ASP A 159 -1.22 -15.84 15.25
C ASP A 159 -0.22 -16.69 16.06
N GLY A 160 0.50 -17.62 15.40
CA GLY A 160 1.59 -18.39 16.02
C GLY A 160 2.76 -17.51 16.43
N GLY A 161 3.23 -16.65 15.53
CA GLY A 161 4.26 -15.65 15.84
C GLY A 161 3.86 -14.73 16.99
N GLN A 162 2.62 -14.23 17.00
CA GLN A 162 2.11 -13.36 18.05
C GLN A 162 2.07 -14.06 19.42
N ARG A 163 1.70 -15.34 19.47
CA ARG A 163 1.72 -16.12 20.72
C ARG A 163 3.13 -16.29 21.27
N VAL A 164 4.14 -16.53 20.41
CA VAL A 164 5.54 -16.61 20.83
C VAL A 164 6.04 -15.26 21.36
N VAL A 165 5.68 -14.15 20.70
CA VAL A 165 5.99 -12.80 21.20
C VAL A 165 5.40 -12.61 22.61
N LEU A 166 4.12 -12.88 22.81
CA LEU A 166 3.50 -12.71 24.14
C LEU A 166 4.18 -13.60 25.20
N ALA A 167 4.51 -14.86 24.86
CA ALA A 167 5.22 -15.75 25.76
C ALA A 167 6.65 -15.27 26.08
N LEU A 168 7.35 -14.65 25.13
CA LEU A 168 8.67 -14.04 25.35
C LEU A 168 8.58 -12.87 26.34
N LEU A 169 7.57 -12.00 26.21
CA LEU A 169 7.34 -10.88 27.14
C LEU A 169 7.05 -11.37 28.56
N ASP A 170 6.20 -12.38 28.70
CA ASP A 170 5.86 -12.98 29.99
C ASP A 170 7.09 -13.64 30.63
N HIS A 171 7.89 -14.36 29.84
CA HIS A 171 9.16 -14.94 30.29
C HIS A 171 10.15 -13.87 30.77
N GLN A 172 10.34 -12.78 30.02
CA GLN A 172 11.21 -11.66 30.43
C GLN A 172 10.72 -10.99 31.72
N ARG A 173 9.41 -10.76 31.84
CA ARG A 173 8.79 -10.19 33.05
C ARG A 173 9.00 -11.10 34.27
N ALA A 174 8.74 -12.39 34.12
CA ALA A 174 8.91 -13.38 35.19
C ALA A 174 10.39 -13.50 35.60
N HIS A 175 11.31 -13.48 34.63
CA HIS A 175 12.76 -13.48 34.90
C HIS A 175 13.19 -12.25 35.70
N LYS A 176 12.73 -11.05 35.32
CA LYS A 176 13.03 -9.80 36.04
C LYS A 176 12.49 -9.82 37.48
N LEU A 177 11.27 -10.33 37.68
CA LEU A 177 10.68 -10.47 39.02
C LEU A 177 11.46 -11.45 39.89
N ALA A 178 11.85 -12.60 39.34
CA ALA A 178 12.68 -13.58 40.05
C ALA A 178 14.06 -13.04 40.41
N GLN A 179 14.66 -12.18 39.58
CA GLN A 179 15.91 -11.49 39.91
C GLN A 179 15.76 -10.48 41.05
N GLN A 180 14.64 -9.76 41.11
CA GLN A 180 14.37 -8.77 42.14
C GLN A 180 14.04 -9.40 43.51
N ARG A 181 13.55 -10.64 43.51
CA ARG A 181 13.11 -11.38 44.70
C ARG A 181 13.62 -12.83 44.63
N ALA A 182 14.95 -12.98 44.63
CA ALA A 182 15.60 -14.27 44.43
C ALA A 182 15.20 -15.34 45.46
N ASP A 183 14.92 -14.91 46.71
CA ASP A 183 14.60 -15.80 47.84
C ASP A 183 13.13 -16.21 47.91
N ASP A 184 12.27 -15.71 47.02
CA ASP A 184 10.82 -15.99 47.03
C ASP A 184 10.49 -17.17 46.09
N PRO A 185 10.07 -18.35 46.63
CA PRO A 185 9.76 -19.53 45.82
C PRO A 185 8.67 -19.28 44.78
N TRP A 186 7.70 -18.40 45.07
CA TRP A 186 6.62 -18.10 44.14
C TRP A 186 7.15 -17.46 42.86
N HIS A 187 8.12 -16.55 42.97
CA HIS A 187 8.73 -15.89 41.81
C HIS A 187 9.57 -16.88 40.96
N GLN A 188 10.23 -17.85 41.59
CA GLN A 188 10.93 -18.91 40.87
C GLN A 188 9.95 -19.83 40.12
N ASP A 189 8.82 -20.19 40.75
CA ASP A 189 7.77 -20.98 40.12
C ASP A 189 7.16 -20.27 38.91
N GLN A 190 6.88 -18.96 39.02
CA GLN A 190 6.39 -18.15 37.90
C GLN A 190 7.38 -18.11 36.74
N ARG A 191 8.69 -17.95 37.02
CA ARG A 191 9.74 -18.00 36.00
C ARG A 191 9.74 -19.35 35.27
N GLN A 192 9.74 -20.45 36.01
CA GLN A 192 9.73 -21.79 35.40
C GLN A 192 8.45 -22.06 34.60
N ALA A 193 7.30 -21.58 35.07
CA ALA A 193 6.04 -21.71 34.34
C ALA A 193 6.08 -20.93 33.01
N ALA A 194 6.59 -19.70 33.03
CA ALA A 194 6.75 -18.89 31.81
C ALA A 194 7.76 -19.49 30.83
N GLU A 195 8.86 -20.07 31.33
CA GLU A 195 9.86 -20.77 30.50
C GLU A 195 9.24 -21.99 29.79
N ARG A 196 8.46 -22.81 30.51
CA ARG A 196 7.74 -23.95 29.90
C ARG A 196 6.71 -23.49 28.87
N ALA A 197 5.96 -22.42 29.17
CA ALA A 197 4.97 -21.87 28.25
C ALA A 197 5.63 -21.35 26.96
N LEU A 198 6.75 -20.64 27.08
CA LEU A 198 7.53 -20.17 25.94
C LEU A 198 8.06 -21.35 25.10
N ALA A 199 8.65 -22.36 25.73
CA ALA A 199 9.15 -23.54 25.02
C ALA A 199 8.04 -24.27 24.24
N ALA A 200 6.83 -24.37 24.82
CA ALA A 200 5.67 -24.94 24.15
C ALA A 200 5.24 -24.11 22.91
N GLN A 201 5.18 -22.78 23.03
CA GLN A 201 4.83 -21.92 21.90
C GLN A 201 5.90 -21.94 20.80
N ILE A 202 7.19 -21.96 21.15
CA ILE A 202 8.29 -22.11 20.19
C ILE A 202 8.16 -23.42 19.41
N THR A 203 7.81 -24.51 20.09
CA THR A 203 7.64 -25.83 19.45
C THR A 203 6.52 -25.77 18.40
N LEU A 204 5.34 -25.25 18.77
CA LEU A 204 4.21 -25.11 17.85
C LEU A 204 4.53 -24.17 16.68
N LEU A 205 5.26 -23.08 16.92
CA LEU A 205 5.67 -22.18 15.85
C LEU A 205 6.67 -22.85 14.91
N GLY A 206 7.59 -23.67 15.42
CA GLY A 206 8.52 -24.43 14.59
C GLY A 206 7.82 -25.40 13.64
N GLU A 207 6.72 -26.02 14.08
CA GLU A 207 5.86 -26.85 13.21
C GLU A 207 5.22 -26.00 12.11
N GLU A 208 4.66 -24.83 12.46
CA GLU A 208 4.09 -23.88 11.48
C GLU A 208 5.15 -23.40 10.46
N ILE A 209 6.36 -23.04 10.90
CA ILE A 209 7.44 -22.63 10.00
C ILE A 209 7.85 -23.78 9.08
N ALA A 210 7.88 -25.02 9.58
CA ALA A 210 8.20 -26.18 8.76
C ALA A 210 7.17 -26.39 7.62
N GLU A 211 5.90 -26.05 7.85
CA GLU A 211 4.84 -26.11 6.82
C GLU A 211 5.06 -25.09 5.68
N TYR A 212 5.80 -24.00 5.92
CA TYR A 212 6.11 -23.04 4.85
C TYR A 212 7.00 -23.66 3.77
N GLY A 213 7.77 -24.71 4.10
CA GLY A 213 8.62 -25.42 3.14
C GLY A 213 9.76 -24.57 2.54
N ALA A 214 10.12 -23.48 3.22
CA ALA A 214 11.11 -22.51 2.77
C ALA A 214 12.04 -22.11 3.91
N ASP A 215 13.31 -21.91 3.62
CA ASP A 215 14.26 -21.29 4.55
C ASP A 215 14.11 -19.77 4.58
N MET A 216 14.88 -19.12 5.45
CA MET A 216 14.80 -17.68 5.63
C MET A 216 15.19 -16.87 4.40
N GLU A 217 16.20 -17.33 3.66
CA GLU A 217 16.69 -16.63 2.47
C GLU A 217 15.61 -16.68 1.38
N GLN A 218 14.95 -17.83 1.25
CA GLN A 218 13.80 -18.02 0.36
C GLN A 218 12.62 -17.13 0.75
N LEU A 219 12.22 -17.12 2.03
CA LEU A 219 11.13 -16.24 2.50
C LEU A 219 11.43 -14.75 2.27
N LEU A 220 12.67 -14.33 2.48
CA LEU A 220 13.09 -12.95 2.20
C LEU A 220 13.07 -12.64 0.70
N ALA A 221 13.52 -13.58 -0.14
CA ALA A 221 13.49 -13.42 -1.59
C ALA A 221 12.06 -13.34 -2.12
N GLU A 222 11.14 -14.17 -1.62
CA GLU A 222 9.71 -14.13 -1.93
C GLU A 222 9.10 -12.77 -1.57
N CYS A 223 9.30 -12.31 -0.33
CA CYS A 223 8.78 -11.01 0.11
C CYS A 223 9.33 -9.86 -0.73
N ARG A 224 10.62 -9.87 -1.07
CA ARG A 224 11.21 -8.87 -1.98
C ARG A 224 10.62 -8.93 -3.38
N ALA A 225 10.33 -10.12 -3.90
CA ALA A 225 9.71 -10.29 -5.21
C ALA A 225 8.29 -9.70 -5.23
N ASP A 226 7.48 -9.97 -4.19
CA ASP A 226 6.13 -9.41 -4.05
C ASP A 226 6.15 -7.89 -3.97
N VAL A 227 7.05 -7.32 -3.17
CA VAL A 227 7.22 -5.86 -3.04
C VAL A 227 7.69 -5.24 -4.36
N ALA A 228 8.61 -5.88 -5.08
CA ALA A 228 9.07 -5.40 -6.38
C ALA A 228 7.94 -5.44 -7.43
N ALA A 229 7.13 -6.50 -7.43
CA ALA A 229 5.96 -6.62 -8.30
C ALA A 229 4.92 -5.52 -8.02
N GLU A 230 4.63 -5.25 -6.74
CA GLU A 230 3.72 -4.16 -6.36
C GLU A 230 4.30 -2.79 -6.72
N ALA A 231 5.59 -2.55 -6.52
CA ALA A 231 6.24 -1.30 -6.92
C ALA A 231 6.12 -1.08 -8.43
N ALA A 232 6.37 -2.12 -9.23
CA ALA A 232 6.19 -2.06 -10.67
C ALA A 232 4.72 -1.81 -11.06
N ARG A 233 3.75 -2.39 -10.34
CA ARG A 233 2.32 -2.14 -10.54
C ARG A 233 1.94 -0.68 -10.27
N ARG A 234 2.37 -0.12 -9.13
CA ARG A 234 2.13 1.29 -8.76
C ARG A 234 2.78 2.25 -9.76
N GLU A 235 3.97 1.93 -10.26
CA GLU A 235 4.63 2.71 -11.31
C GLU A 235 3.84 2.69 -12.62
N ARG A 236 3.34 1.53 -13.06
CA ARG A 236 2.46 1.47 -14.25
C ARG A 236 1.19 2.29 -14.06
N HIS A 237 0.58 2.24 -12.87
CA HIS A 237 -0.56 3.11 -12.53
C HIS A 237 -0.22 4.60 -12.58
N ALA A 238 0.99 5.00 -12.15
CA ALA A 238 1.44 6.38 -12.23
C ALA A 238 1.63 6.81 -13.70
N GLN A 239 2.27 5.96 -14.52
CA GLN A 239 2.49 6.20 -15.94
C GLN A 239 1.16 6.31 -16.72
N ALA A 240 0.18 5.44 -16.43
CA ALA A 240 -1.15 5.51 -17.03
C ALA A 240 -1.86 6.85 -16.71
N ARG A 241 -1.72 7.37 -15.49
CA ARG A 241 -2.27 8.68 -15.10
C ARG A 241 -1.54 9.85 -15.72
N GLN A 242 -0.23 9.73 -15.87
CA GLN A 242 0.57 10.71 -16.60
C GLN A 242 0.10 10.81 -18.06
N ALA A 243 -0.11 9.66 -18.73
CA ALA A 243 -0.65 9.63 -20.08
C ALA A 243 -2.04 10.31 -20.18
N ILE A 244 -2.91 10.14 -19.18
CA ILE A 244 -4.21 10.83 -19.12
C ILE A 244 -4.05 12.35 -18.96
N THR A 245 -3.03 12.82 -18.25
CA THR A 245 -2.77 14.26 -18.03
C THR A 245 -2.34 14.96 -19.32
N GLU A 246 -1.72 14.23 -20.24
CA GLU A 246 -1.28 14.73 -21.54
C GLU A 246 -2.39 14.73 -22.60
N LEU A 247 -3.56 14.17 -22.27
CA LEU A 247 -4.69 14.13 -23.18
C LEU A 247 -5.31 15.51 -23.43
N PRO A 248 -5.83 15.75 -24.65
CA PRO A 248 -6.58 16.95 -24.90
C PRO A 248 -7.91 16.95 -24.12
N GLN A 249 -8.35 18.14 -23.73
CA GLN A 249 -9.73 18.35 -23.30
C GLN A 249 -10.66 18.29 -24.52
N LEU A 250 -11.64 17.39 -24.47
CA LEU A 250 -12.69 17.24 -25.47
C LEU A 250 -13.87 18.14 -25.12
N PHE A 251 -14.32 18.90 -26.11
CA PHE A 251 -15.55 19.66 -26.02
C PHE A 251 -16.72 18.85 -26.57
N ILE A 252 -17.78 18.78 -25.77
CA ILE A 252 -19.03 18.12 -26.13
C ILE A 252 -20.07 19.21 -26.39
N ALA A 253 -20.75 19.13 -27.53
CA ALA A 253 -21.83 20.05 -27.84
C ALA A 253 -23.02 19.82 -26.91
N VAL A 254 -23.54 20.91 -26.33
CA VAL A 254 -24.77 20.95 -25.52
C VAL A 254 -25.97 21.11 -26.44
#